data_AF-B6BJ06-F1
#
_entry.id   AF-B6BJ06-F1
#
_cell.length_a   1.000
_cell.length_b   1.000
_cell.length_c   1.000
_cell.angle_alpha   90.00
_cell.angle_beta   90.00
_cell.angle_gamma   90.00
#
_symmetry.space_group_name_H-M   'P 1'
#
loop_
_entity.id
_entity.type
_entity.pdbx_description
1 polymer ?
#
loop_
_entity_poly.entity_id
_entity_poly.type
_entity_poly.pdbx_seq_one_letter_code
_entity_poly.pdbx_strand_id
1 'polypeptide(L)'
;MKKNQIKNLITDSDLNSQWVYEVLEWADKYNVTDVMQICNTHNYQTYEEALISLQCINASGKGIEYLPNSIGKLIHLESVNISKNLLSSIPSSIGNLFNLHTLDLSSNHIEKLPPDIAKLLSLKSLNISWNHMNQLPSFLSSMDGLEKLDTSWNRVKNTNRKLI
;
A
#
# COMPACT_ATOMS: atom_id res chain seq x y z
N MET A 1 2.84 20.46 -0.01
CA MET A 1 3.98 21.34 -0.35
C MET A 1 3.83 21.74 -1.83
N LYS A 2 4.20 22.95 -2.28
CA LYS A 2 3.97 23.33 -3.71
C LYS A 2 4.96 22.54 -4.59
N LYS A 3 4.57 22.17 -5.81
CA LYS A 3 5.39 21.43 -6.83
C LYS A 3 6.85 21.89 -6.96
N ASN A 4 7.14 23.14 -6.59
CA ASN A 4 8.48 23.74 -6.59
C ASN A 4 9.36 23.38 -5.37
N GLN A 5 8.80 22.96 -4.23
CA GLN A 5 9.58 22.55 -3.06
C GLN A 5 10.13 21.13 -3.19
N ILE A 6 9.38 20.22 -3.81
CA ILE A 6 9.87 18.86 -4.14
C ILE A 6 11.02 18.96 -5.17
N LYS A 7 10.93 19.85 -6.16
CA LYS A 7 12.00 20.10 -7.13
C LYS A 7 13.31 20.62 -6.51
N ASN A 8 13.24 21.34 -5.39
CA ASN A 8 14.44 21.88 -4.73
C ASN A 8 15.14 20.85 -3.82
N LEU A 9 14.53 19.68 -3.62
CA LEU A 9 15.05 18.60 -2.78
C LEU A 9 15.71 17.48 -3.62
N ILE A 10 15.40 17.39 -4.92
CA ILE A 10 15.81 16.30 -5.81
C ILE A 10 17.00 16.75 -6.69
N THR A 11 18.04 15.92 -6.82
CA THR A 11 19.13 16.15 -7.80
C THR A 11 18.68 15.75 -9.22
N ASP A 12 19.29 16.31 -10.27
CA ASP A 12 18.92 16.00 -11.66
C ASP A 12 19.04 14.50 -12.02
N SER A 13 19.85 13.73 -11.28
CA SER A 13 19.95 12.26 -11.45
C SER A 13 18.68 11.52 -11.00
N ASP A 14 18.01 12.01 -9.95
CA ASP A 14 16.83 11.40 -9.34
C ASP A 14 15.53 11.78 -10.09
N LEU A 15 15.56 12.89 -10.85
CA LEU A 15 14.46 13.33 -11.72
C LEU A 15 14.24 12.43 -12.96
N ASN A 16 15.14 11.49 -13.25
CA ASN A 16 14.98 10.57 -14.39
C ASN A 16 14.04 9.39 -14.10
N SER A 17 13.70 9.13 -12.83
CA SER A 17 12.81 8.04 -12.44
C SER A 17 11.40 8.56 -12.16
N GLN A 18 10.54 8.57 -13.19
CA GLN A 18 9.13 9.03 -13.12
C GLN A 18 8.34 8.45 -11.94
N TRP A 19 8.66 7.23 -11.52
CA TRP A 19 8.01 6.54 -10.40
C TRP A 19 8.36 7.14 -9.03
N VAL A 20 9.60 7.62 -8.85
CA VAL A 20 10.07 8.28 -7.61
C VAL A 20 9.24 9.53 -7.38
N TYR A 21 9.07 10.34 -8.43
CA TYR A 21 8.26 11.55 -8.36
C TYR A 21 6.80 11.27 -7.98
N GLU A 22 6.19 10.24 -8.59
CA GLU A 22 4.81 9.85 -8.28
C GLU A 22 4.64 9.49 -6.79
N VAL A 23 5.58 8.72 -6.23
CA VAL A 23 5.56 8.31 -4.82
C VAL A 23 5.78 9.52 -3.89
N LEU A 24 6.73 10.39 -4.20
CA LEU A 24 7.02 11.59 -3.39
C LEU A 24 5.88 12.61 -3.44
N GLU A 25 5.29 12.86 -4.62
CA GLU A 25 4.14 13.75 -4.76
C GLU A 25 2.93 13.22 -4.00
N TRP A 26 2.67 11.90 -4.08
CA TRP A 26 1.63 11.25 -3.29
C TRP A 26 1.88 11.37 -1.79
N ALA A 27 3.09 11.07 -1.33
CA ALA A 27 3.45 11.12 0.09
C ALA A 27 3.35 12.54 0.64
N ASP A 28 3.80 13.54 -0.11
CA ASP A 28 3.67 14.95 0.25
C ASP A 28 2.21 15.39 0.34
N LYS A 29 1.39 15.00 -0.65
CA LYS A 29 -0.05 15.34 -0.69
C LYS A 29 -0.78 14.86 0.57
N TYR A 30 -0.52 13.63 0.99
CA TYR A 30 -1.23 12.99 2.12
C TYR A 30 -0.44 13.00 3.43
N ASN A 31 0.69 13.70 3.49
CA ASN A 31 1.54 13.79 4.67
C ASN A 31 1.93 12.41 5.23
N VAL A 32 2.46 11.56 4.34
CA VAL A 32 2.99 10.22 4.64
C VAL A 32 4.44 10.36 5.06
N THR A 33 4.66 10.49 6.36
CA THR A 33 5.96 10.89 6.92
C THR A 33 7.05 9.86 6.72
N ASP A 34 6.73 8.56 6.72
CA ASP A 34 7.74 7.49 6.60
C ASP A 34 8.50 7.60 5.27
N VAL A 35 7.77 7.87 4.18
CA VAL A 35 8.33 8.10 2.84
C VAL A 35 9.20 9.37 2.83
N MET A 36 8.76 10.44 3.47
CA MET A 36 9.54 11.69 3.50
C MET A 36 10.76 11.59 4.42
N GLN A 37 10.68 10.81 5.50
CA GLN A 37 11.77 10.64 6.47
C GLN A 37 12.88 9.74 5.92
N ILE A 38 12.55 8.66 5.21
CA ILE A 38 13.58 7.78 4.64
C ILE A 38 14.47 8.53 3.64
N CYS A 39 13.86 9.40 2.82
CA CYS A 39 14.56 10.25 1.86
C CYS A 39 15.49 11.28 2.53
N ASN A 40 15.25 11.68 3.77
CA ASN A 40 16.11 12.60 4.51
C ASN A 40 17.23 11.89 5.30
N THR A 41 17.34 10.57 5.20
CA THR A 41 18.38 9.80 5.88
C THR A 41 19.69 9.89 5.09
N HIS A 42 20.77 10.29 5.75
CA HIS A 42 22.08 10.55 5.13
C HIS A 42 22.84 9.29 4.64
N ASN A 43 22.22 8.12 4.73
CA ASN A 43 22.84 6.84 4.37
C ASN A 43 22.58 6.43 2.92
N TYR A 44 21.79 7.20 2.16
CA TYR A 44 21.42 6.90 0.77
C TYR A 44 21.99 7.95 -0.16
N GLN A 45 22.42 7.54 -1.35
CA GLN A 45 22.98 8.43 -2.35
C GLN A 45 21.89 9.06 -3.22
N THR A 46 20.74 8.38 -3.35
CA THR A 46 19.60 8.81 -4.15
C THR A 46 18.28 8.57 -3.43
N TYR A 47 17.21 9.26 -3.84
CA TYR A 47 15.86 8.96 -3.37
C TYR A 47 15.35 7.60 -3.84
N GLU A 48 15.78 7.13 -5.00
CA GLU A 48 15.45 5.79 -5.48
C GLU A 48 15.95 4.71 -4.50
N GLU A 49 17.21 4.79 -4.08
CA GLU A 49 17.78 3.89 -3.06
C GLU A 49 17.03 3.98 -1.73
N ALA A 50 16.76 5.20 -1.26
CA ALA A 50 16.02 5.42 -0.02
C ALA A 50 14.62 4.79 -0.07
N LEU A 51 13.86 5.05 -1.14
CA LEU A 51 12.50 4.51 -1.32
C LEU A 51 12.50 2.99 -1.45
N ILE A 52 13.42 2.41 -2.24
CA ILE A 52 13.51 0.95 -2.39
C ILE A 52 13.84 0.28 -1.05
N SER A 53 14.57 0.96 -0.16
CA SER A 53 14.90 0.42 1.17
C SER A 53 13.77 0.50 2.20
N LEU A 54 12.65 1.14 1.88
CA LEU A 54 11.55 1.35 2.82
C LEU A 54 10.89 0.01 3.18
N GLN A 55 10.84 -0.29 4.48
CA GLN A 55 10.24 -1.53 5.00
C GLN A 55 8.81 -1.34 5.51
N CYS A 56 8.46 -0.13 5.95
CA CYS A 56 7.18 0.15 6.58
C CYS A 56 6.57 1.44 6.05
N ILE A 57 5.26 1.42 5.79
CA ILE A 57 4.45 2.61 5.57
C ILE A 57 3.28 2.60 6.55
N ASN A 58 3.16 3.64 7.34
CA ASN A 58 1.98 3.98 8.13
C ASN A 58 1.38 5.30 7.63
N ALA A 59 0.29 5.16 6.89
CA ALA A 59 -0.51 6.27 6.39
C ALA A 59 -1.97 6.17 6.85
N SER A 60 -2.20 5.63 8.05
CA SER A 60 -3.54 5.54 8.63
C SER A 60 -4.15 6.93 8.85
N GLY A 61 -5.42 7.11 8.50
CA GLY A 61 -6.17 8.33 8.88
C GLY A 61 -5.73 9.59 8.13
N LYS A 62 -5.26 9.47 6.89
CA LYS A 62 -4.68 10.57 6.11
C LYS A 62 -5.63 11.12 5.04
N GLY A 63 -6.84 10.58 4.93
CA GLY A 63 -7.79 10.95 3.87
C GLY A 63 -7.32 10.53 2.47
N ILE A 64 -6.55 9.43 2.38
CA ILE A 64 -6.02 8.93 1.11
C ILE A 64 -7.16 8.41 0.24
N GLU A 65 -7.30 8.96 -0.96
CA GLU A 65 -8.31 8.55 -1.95
C GLU A 65 -7.78 7.53 -2.95
N TYR A 66 -6.46 7.47 -3.15
CA TYR A 66 -5.80 6.53 -4.06
C TYR A 66 -4.38 6.18 -3.62
N LEU A 67 -3.90 5.01 -4.04
CA LEU A 67 -2.49 4.65 -4.02
C LEU A 67 -1.91 4.82 -5.44
N PRO A 68 -0.69 5.36 -5.58
CA PRO A 68 -0.02 5.46 -6.88
C PRO A 68 0.30 4.06 -7.41
N ASN A 69 0.29 3.88 -8.73
CA ASN A 69 0.69 2.59 -9.32
C ASN A 69 2.15 2.26 -8.97
N SER A 70 2.98 3.30 -8.81
CA SER A 70 4.38 3.16 -8.41
C SER A 70 4.60 2.63 -6.98
N ILE A 71 3.55 2.45 -6.16
CA ILE A 71 3.70 1.78 -4.85
C ILE A 71 4.33 0.39 -4.97
N GLY A 72 4.06 -0.33 -6.07
CA GLY A 72 4.64 -1.64 -6.36
C GLY A 72 6.13 -1.64 -6.68
N LYS A 73 6.81 -0.48 -6.66
CA LYS A 73 8.27 -0.36 -6.77
C LYS A 73 8.98 -0.46 -5.43
N LEU A 74 8.25 -0.32 -4.31
CA LEU A 74 8.80 -0.38 -2.96
C LEU A 74 8.92 -1.84 -2.49
N ILE A 75 9.69 -2.64 -3.22
CA ILE A 75 9.70 -4.11 -3.14
C ILE A 75 10.17 -4.69 -1.79
N HIS A 76 10.82 -3.89 -0.93
CA HIS A 76 11.24 -4.30 0.41
C HIS A 76 10.22 -3.97 1.51
N LEU A 77 9.03 -3.47 1.16
CA LEU A 77 7.97 -3.27 2.13
C LEU A 77 7.54 -4.59 2.77
N GLU A 78 7.58 -4.61 4.10
CA GLU A 78 7.18 -5.71 4.97
C GLU A 78 5.84 -5.42 5.66
N SER A 79 5.53 -4.15 5.91
CA SER A 79 4.28 -3.74 6.57
C SER A 79 3.70 -2.46 5.95
N VAL A 80 2.43 -2.52 5.59
CA VAL A 80 1.69 -1.38 5.02
C VAL A 80 0.38 -1.20 5.77
N ASN A 81 0.22 -0.04 6.41
CA ASN A 81 -1.01 0.39 7.06
C ASN A 81 -1.58 1.62 6.34
N ILE A 82 -2.65 1.42 5.58
CA ILE A 82 -3.43 2.46 4.89
C ILE A 82 -4.88 2.46 5.45
N SER A 83 -5.07 2.04 6.69
CA SER A 83 -6.39 2.01 7.32
C SER A 83 -6.99 3.41 7.52
N LYS A 84 -8.31 3.50 7.72
CA LYS A 84 -9.02 4.75 8.03
C LYS A 84 -8.83 5.82 6.95
N ASN A 85 -8.94 5.43 5.69
CA ASN A 85 -8.80 6.31 4.53
C ASN A 85 -10.07 6.24 3.65
N LEU A 86 -10.00 6.77 2.43
CA LEU A 86 -11.12 6.89 1.50
C LEU A 86 -10.91 6.04 0.24
N LEU A 87 -10.06 5.01 0.30
CA LEU A 87 -9.72 4.18 -0.85
C LEU A 87 -10.95 3.43 -1.36
N SER A 88 -11.28 3.59 -2.64
CA SER A 88 -12.30 2.80 -3.33
C SER A 88 -11.73 1.59 -4.06
N SER A 89 -10.43 1.62 -4.37
CA SER A 89 -9.71 0.56 -5.09
C SER A 89 -8.24 0.50 -4.67
N ILE A 90 -7.60 -0.64 -4.97
CA ILE A 90 -6.18 -0.89 -4.77
C ILE A 90 -5.55 -1.16 -6.14
N PRO A 91 -4.41 -0.53 -6.50
CA PRO A 91 -3.74 -0.80 -7.77
C PRO A 91 -3.24 -2.24 -7.83
N SER A 92 -3.28 -2.87 -9.01
CA SER A 92 -2.77 -4.23 -9.22
C SER A 92 -1.28 -4.37 -8.89
N SER A 93 -0.52 -3.28 -8.99
CA SER A 93 0.89 -3.23 -8.63
C SER A 93 1.17 -3.54 -7.16
N ILE A 94 0.15 -3.54 -6.28
CA ILE A 94 0.30 -4.04 -4.92
C ILE A 94 0.85 -5.48 -4.89
N GLY A 95 0.52 -6.30 -5.90
CA GLY A 95 1.00 -7.68 -6.00
C GLY A 95 2.51 -7.82 -6.26
N ASN A 96 3.24 -6.72 -6.47
CA ASN A 96 4.70 -6.73 -6.59
C ASN A 96 5.42 -6.63 -5.24
N LEU A 97 4.70 -6.42 -4.14
CA LEU A 97 5.29 -6.30 -2.80
C LEU A 97 5.54 -7.69 -2.19
N PHE A 98 6.41 -8.48 -2.82
CA PHE A 98 6.60 -9.89 -2.49
C PHE A 98 7.08 -10.15 -1.04
N ASN A 99 7.67 -9.15 -0.40
CA ASN A 99 8.13 -9.21 1.00
C ASN A 99 7.06 -8.74 2.02
N LEU A 100 5.86 -8.38 1.57
CA LEU A 100 4.84 -7.82 2.45
C LEU A 100 4.26 -8.91 3.35
N HIS A 101 4.39 -8.73 4.67
CA HIS A 101 3.88 -9.63 5.70
C HIS A 101 2.55 -9.16 6.27
N THR A 102 2.36 -7.83 6.38
CA THR A 102 1.16 -7.22 6.95
C THR A 102 0.60 -6.15 6.02
N LEU A 103 -0.69 -6.27 5.72
CA LEU A 103 -1.45 -5.29 4.96
C LEU A 103 -2.75 -4.94 5.68
N ASP A 104 -2.83 -3.70 6.16
CA ASP A 104 -4.06 -3.16 6.77
C ASP A 104 -4.70 -2.12 5.85
N LEU A 105 -5.87 -2.51 5.32
CA LEU A 105 -6.73 -1.70 4.45
C LEU A 105 -8.09 -1.43 5.13
N SER A 106 -8.19 -1.66 6.44
CA SER A 106 -9.46 -1.54 7.15
C SER A 106 -10.00 -0.12 7.16
N SER A 107 -11.31 0.04 7.33
CA SER A 107 -11.97 1.35 7.40
C SER A 107 -11.69 2.20 6.15
N ASN A 108 -12.00 1.65 4.98
CA ASN A 108 -11.90 2.33 3.68
C ASN A 108 -13.25 2.20 2.93
N HIS A 109 -13.25 2.42 1.63
CA HIS A 109 -14.43 2.30 0.75
C HIS A 109 -14.25 1.21 -0.32
N ILE A 110 -13.42 0.21 -0.05
CA ILE A 110 -13.02 -0.81 -1.02
C ILE A 110 -14.19 -1.72 -1.32
N GLU A 111 -14.54 -1.86 -2.60
CA GLU A 111 -15.58 -2.78 -3.04
C GLU A 111 -15.02 -4.12 -3.54
N LYS A 112 -13.80 -4.08 -4.09
CA LYS A 112 -13.10 -5.24 -4.68
C LYS A 112 -11.60 -5.11 -4.47
N LEU A 113 -10.96 -6.25 -4.26
CA LEU A 113 -9.51 -6.38 -4.28
C LEU A 113 -9.02 -6.79 -5.67
N PRO A 114 -7.86 -6.29 -6.15
CA PRO A 114 -7.26 -6.80 -7.38
C PRO A 114 -6.80 -8.25 -7.20
N PRO A 115 -6.95 -9.12 -8.22
CA PRO A 115 -6.47 -10.51 -8.16
C PRO A 115 -4.98 -10.64 -7.84
N ASP A 116 -4.19 -9.62 -8.18
CA ASP A 116 -2.75 -9.56 -7.90
C ASP A 116 -2.40 -9.60 -6.41
N ILE A 117 -3.34 -9.35 -5.49
CA ILE A 117 -3.10 -9.58 -4.04
C ILE A 117 -2.71 -11.03 -3.76
N ALA A 118 -3.18 -11.99 -4.57
CA ALA A 118 -2.78 -13.39 -4.43
C ALA A 118 -1.29 -13.65 -4.72
N LYS A 119 -0.57 -12.68 -5.32
CA LYS A 119 0.88 -12.75 -5.56
C LYS A 119 1.71 -12.39 -4.32
N LEU A 120 1.07 -11.90 -3.25
CA LEU A 120 1.73 -11.57 -2.00
C LEU A 120 2.03 -12.84 -1.19
N LEU A 121 2.99 -13.64 -1.66
CA LEU A 121 3.29 -14.96 -1.12
C LEU A 121 3.76 -14.94 0.35
N SER A 122 4.32 -13.82 0.81
CA SER A 122 4.78 -13.63 2.19
C SER A 122 3.72 -13.06 3.13
N LEU A 123 2.52 -12.76 2.62
CA LEU A 123 1.49 -12.07 3.40
C LEU A 123 0.88 -12.99 4.45
N LYS A 124 1.04 -12.62 5.71
CA LYS A 124 0.53 -13.35 6.87
C LYS A 124 -0.72 -12.74 7.46
N SER A 125 -0.86 -11.43 7.38
CA SER A 125 -2.00 -10.71 7.96
C SER A 125 -2.60 -9.75 6.95
N LEU A 126 -3.88 -9.95 6.64
CA LEU A 126 -4.68 -9.09 5.78
C LEU A 126 -5.91 -8.61 6.55
N ASN A 127 -6.01 -7.29 6.76
CA ASN A 127 -7.20 -6.68 7.32
C ASN A 127 -7.92 -5.85 6.25
N ILE A 128 -9.11 -6.28 5.89
CA ILE A 128 -10.01 -5.59 4.95
C ILE A 128 -11.37 -5.30 5.59
N SER A 129 -11.44 -5.31 6.93
CA SER A 129 -12.66 -5.01 7.67
C SER A 129 -13.13 -3.57 7.44
N TRP A 130 -14.40 -3.29 7.72
CA TRP A 130 -14.98 -1.94 7.56
C TRP A 130 -14.78 -1.37 6.14
N ASN A 131 -15.17 -2.16 5.15
CA ASN A 131 -15.16 -1.79 3.74
C ASN A 131 -16.54 -2.06 3.11
N HIS A 132 -16.68 -1.90 1.79
CA HIS A 132 -17.96 -2.06 1.08
C HIS A 132 -18.02 -3.34 0.22
N MET A 133 -17.21 -4.35 0.55
CA MET A 133 -17.14 -5.57 -0.26
C MET A 133 -18.46 -6.34 -0.20
N ASN A 134 -19.06 -6.60 -1.36
CA ASN A 134 -20.29 -7.39 -1.47
C ASN A 134 -20.01 -8.90 -1.57
N GLN A 135 -18.78 -9.27 -1.93
CA GLN A 135 -18.32 -10.65 -2.04
C GLN A 135 -16.83 -10.74 -1.72
N LEU A 136 -16.40 -11.86 -1.14
CA LEU A 136 -14.99 -12.16 -1.00
C LEU A 136 -14.46 -12.77 -2.31
N PRO A 137 -13.32 -12.31 -2.83
CA PRO A 137 -12.69 -12.94 -3.99
C PRO A 137 -12.28 -14.38 -3.69
N SER A 138 -12.50 -15.30 -4.62
CA SER A 138 -12.16 -16.71 -4.45
C SER A 138 -10.66 -16.96 -4.28
N PHE A 139 -9.80 -16.08 -4.80
CA PHE A 139 -8.34 -16.21 -4.62
C PHE A 139 -7.88 -16.07 -3.16
N LEU A 140 -8.70 -15.51 -2.26
CA LEU A 140 -8.35 -15.47 -0.84
C LEU A 140 -8.22 -16.88 -0.25
N SER A 141 -8.92 -17.87 -0.81
CA SER A 141 -8.79 -19.27 -0.38
C SER A 141 -7.51 -19.96 -0.87
N SER A 142 -6.77 -19.37 -1.81
CA SER A 142 -5.50 -19.89 -2.33
C SER A 142 -4.28 -19.19 -1.74
N MET A 143 -4.47 -18.28 -0.79
CA MET A 143 -3.37 -17.59 -0.12
C MET A 143 -2.89 -18.45 1.07
N ASP A 144 -2.17 -19.54 0.77
CA ASP A 144 -1.77 -20.55 1.76
C ASP A 144 -0.91 -20.01 2.91
N GLY A 145 -0.20 -18.90 2.70
CA GLY A 145 0.61 -18.21 3.72
C GLY A 145 -0.18 -17.30 4.66
N LEU A 146 -1.46 -17.06 4.40
CA LEU A 146 -2.27 -16.11 5.16
C LEU A 146 -2.73 -16.72 6.49
N GLU A 147 -2.15 -16.23 7.59
CA GLU A 147 -2.44 -16.71 8.95
C GLU A 147 -3.64 -15.98 9.57
N LYS A 148 -3.87 -14.72 9.19
CA LYS A 148 -4.92 -13.86 9.75
C LYS A 148 -5.63 -13.09 8.65
N LEU A 149 -6.96 -13.24 8.60
CA LEU A 149 -7.83 -12.53 7.68
C LEU A 149 -9.01 -11.93 8.44
N ASP A 150 -9.11 -10.60 8.46
CA ASP A 150 -10.30 -9.92 8.97
C ASP A 150 -11.11 -9.31 7.82
N THR A 151 -12.33 -9.80 7.67
CA THR A 151 -13.31 -9.33 6.66
C THR A 151 -14.57 -8.76 7.30
N SER A 152 -14.59 -8.60 8.62
CA SER A 152 -15.75 -8.12 9.38
C SER A 152 -16.22 -6.74 8.89
N TRP A 153 -17.49 -6.41 9.13
CA TRP A 153 -18.04 -5.10 8.74
C TRP A 153 -17.89 -4.78 7.24
N ASN A 154 -18.02 -5.81 6.40
CA ASN A 154 -18.28 -5.67 4.97
C ASN A 154 -19.76 -5.98 4.66
N ARG A 155 -20.12 -5.95 3.38
CA ARG A 155 -21.47 -6.28 2.88
C ARG A 155 -21.54 -7.71 2.33
N VAL A 156 -20.57 -8.55 2.68
CA VAL A 156 -20.47 -9.93 2.21
C VAL A 156 -21.67 -10.69 2.73
N LYS A 157 -22.55 -11.11 1.82
CA LYS A 157 -23.63 -12.03 2.16
C LYS A 157 -23.00 -13.36 2.55
N ASN A 158 -23.36 -13.85 3.72
CA ASN A 158 -22.77 -15.01 4.38
C ASN A 158 -23.10 -16.30 3.58
N THR A 159 -22.39 -16.57 2.49
CA THR A 159 -22.70 -17.69 1.58
C THR A 159 -21.63 -18.77 1.55
N ASN A 160 -20.47 -18.59 2.18
CA ASN A 160 -19.43 -19.63 2.26
C ASN A 160 -18.75 -19.67 3.63
N ARG A 161 -19.20 -20.60 4.48
CA ARG A 161 -18.64 -20.93 5.81
C ARG A 161 -17.22 -21.53 5.77
N LYS A 162 -16.51 -21.51 4.64
CA LYS A 162 -15.17 -22.12 4.49
C LYS A 162 -14.00 -21.14 4.66
N LEU A 163 -14.28 -19.86 4.92
CA LEU A 163 -13.27 -18.80 4.99
C LEU A 163 -13.09 -18.21 6.39
N ILE A 164 -13.61 -18.86 7.43
CA ILE A 164 -13.46 -18.47 8.85
C ILE A 164 -13.09 -19.71 9.65
#